data_AF-A0A9D8N4Q9-F1
#
_entry.id   AF-A0A9D8N4Q9-F1
#
_cell.length_a   1.000
_cell.length_b   1.000
_cell.length_c   1.000
_cell.angle_alpha   90.00
_cell.angle_beta   90.00
_cell.angle_gamma   90.00
#
_symmetry.space_group_name_H-M   'P 1'
#
loop_
_entity.id
_entity.type
_entity.pdbx_description
1 polymer ?
#
loop_
_entity_poly.entity_id
_entity_poly.type
_entity_poly.pdbx_seq_one_letter_code
_entity_poly.pdbx_strand_id
1 'polypeptide(L)'
;MRKEGLYALCNDLNVPVYDVIIEKINENFSKEVLFWIGYVYRYRHFYTKEESCKIYKQAPFETMSVNYFIFHTLDVEMAIDDLKEIYRQKK
;
A
#
# COMPACT_ATOMS: atom_id res chain seq x y z
N MET A 1 -7.47 -16.59 8.51
CA MET A 1 -7.47 -15.92 7.20
C MET A 1 -6.89 -16.88 6.17
N ARG A 2 -7.64 -17.21 5.11
CA ARG A 2 -7.17 -18.15 4.07
C ARG A 2 -6.05 -17.49 3.27
N LYS A 3 -4.96 -18.23 3.05
CA LYS A 3 -3.75 -17.78 2.33
C LYS A 3 -4.04 -17.34 0.87
N GLU A 4 -5.16 -17.76 0.31
CA GLU A 4 -5.67 -17.44 -1.03
C GLU A 4 -5.71 -15.92 -1.35
N GLY A 5 -6.04 -15.07 -0.36
CA GLY A 5 -6.11 -13.61 -0.57
C GLY A 5 -4.75 -12.90 -0.66
N LEU A 6 -3.67 -13.56 -0.21
CA LEU A 6 -2.29 -13.09 -0.38
C LEU A 6 -1.70 -13.55 -1.72
N TYR A 7 -2.12 -14.72 -2.23
CA TYR A 7 -1.65 -15.26 -3.51
C TYR A 7 -2.27 -14.59 -4.75
N ALA A 8 -3.46 -14.00 -4.64
CA ALA A 8 -4.07 -13.27 -5.77
C ALA A 8 -3.28 -12.00 -6.19
N LEU A 9 -2.34 -11.55 -5.36
CA LEU A 9 -1.40 -10.46 -5.67
C LEU A 9 -0.13 -10.93 -6.39
N CYS A 10 0.11 -12.23 -6.51
CA CYS A 10 1.42 -12.79 -6.88
C CYS A 10 1.67 -13.02 -8.38
N ASN A 11 0.66 -12.93 -9.26
CA ASN A 11 0.88 -13.33 -10.66
C ASN A 11 1.45 -12.23 -11.58
N ASP A 12 1.32 -10.94 -11.22
CA ASP A 12 1.85 -9.83 -12.04
C ASP A 12 3.02 -9.08 -11.40
N LEU A 13 3.34 -9.38 -10.13
CA LEU A 13 4.44 -8.74 -9.42
C LEU A 13 5.57 -9.74 -9.22
N ASN A 14 6.58 -9.67 -10.09
CA ASN A 14 7.89 -10.28 -9.88
C ASN A 14 8.54 -9.69 -8.61
N VAL A 15 8.19 -10.26 -7.45
CA VAL A 15 8.95 -10.43 -6.21
C VAL A 15 9.74 -9.21 -5.70
N PRO A 16 9.06 -8.22 -5.06
CA PRO A 16 9.71 -7.49 -3.94
C PRO A 16 8.80 -7.10 -2.76
N VAL A 17 7.48 -7.01 -2.93
CA VAL A 17 6.58 -6.41 -1.90
C VAL A 17 6.27 -7.38 -0.76
N TYR A 18 6.23 -8.68 -1.03
CA TYR A 18 5.95 -9.70 -0.02
C TYR A 18 7.07 -9.79 1.02
N ASP A 19 8.33 -9.84 0.55
CA ASP A 19 9.50 -9.95 1.42
C ASP A 19 9.64 -8.71 2.32
N VAL A 20 9.35 -7.51 1.77
CA VAL A 20 9.30 -6.26 2.54
C VAL A 20 8.23 -6.32 3.64
N ILE A 21 7.02 -6.82 3.35
CA ILE A 21 5.96 -6.91 4.36
C ILE A 21 6.35 -7.87 5.50
N ILE A 22 6.95 -9.02 5.19
CA ILE A 22 7.39 -10.00 6.21
C ILE A 22 8.53 -9.44 7.06
N GLU A 23 9.49 -8.74 6.45
CA GLU A 23 10.55 -8.04 7.17
C GLU A 23 9.97 -6.99 8.13
N LYS A 24 9.01 -6.17 7.66
CA LYS A 24 8.36 -5.15 8.50
C LYS A 24 7.47 -5.73 9.60
N ILE A 25 6.87 -6.91 9.41
CA ILE A 25 6.18 -7.63 10.48
C ILE A 25 7.17 -8.00 11.60
N ASN A 26 8.40 -8.38 11.25
CA ASN A 26 9.45 -8.68 12.22
C ASN A 26 10.00 -7.42 12.91
N GLU A 27 9.83 -6.24 12.32
CA GLU A 27 10.21 -4.92 12.89
C GLU A 27 9.17 -4.30 13.85
N ASN A 28 8.18 -5.05 14.34
CA ASN A 28 7.12 -4.59 15.28
C ASN A 28 6.12 -3.55 14.71
N PHE A 29 5.87 -3.52 13.40
CA PHE A 29 4.78 -2.68 12.86
C PHE A 29 3.40 -3.19 13.30
N SER A 30 2.46 -2.26 13.55
CA SER A 30 1.08 -2.61 13.86
C SER A 30 0.45 -3.37 12.69
N LYS A 31 -0.22 -4.49 13.02
CA LYS A 31 -0.95 -5.31 12.04
C LYS A 31 -2.01 -4.50 11.28
N GLU A 32 -2.60 -3.50 11.93
CA GLU A 32 -3.61 -2.63 11.33
C GLU A 32 -3.00 -1.73 10.25
N VAL A 33 -1.82 -1.16 10.51
CA VAL A 33 -1.06 -0.36 9.54
C VAL A 33 -0.74 -1.20 8.31
N LEU A 34 -0.21 -2.41 8.50
CA LEU A 34 0.13 -3.31 7.40
C LEU A 34 -1.10 -3.73 6.59
N PHE A 35 -2.20 -4.01 7.28
CA PHE A 35 -3.46 -4.36 6.63
C PHE A 35 -3.98 -3.20 5.77
N TRP A 36 -4.00 -1.99 6.33
CA TRP A 36 -4.45 -0.79 5.63
C TRP A 36 -3.57 -0.49 4.41
N ILE A 37 -2.25 -0.54 4.55
CA ILE A 37 -1.31 -0.36 3.44
C ILE A 37 -1.63 -1.35 2.32
N GLY A 38 -1.71 -2.65 2.63
CA GLY A 38 -2.02 -3.68 1.65
C GLY A 38 -3.41 -3.50 1.00
N TYR A 39 -4.40 -3.04 1.77
CA TYR A 39 -5.74 -2.73 1.28
C TYR A 39 -5.72 -1.57 0.28
N VAL A 40 -5.11 -0.44 0.63
CA VAL A 40 -5.00 0.75 -0.24
C VAL A 40 -4.26 0.41 -1.53
N TYR A 41 -3.15 -0.34 -1.46
CA TYR A 41 -2.40 -0.79 -2.63
C TYR A 41 -3.27 -1.60 -3.60
N ARG A 42 -4.00 -2.60 -3.08
CA ARG A 42 -4.90 -3.44 -3.88
C ARG A 42 -6.05 -2.62 -4.47
N TYR A 43 -6.71 -1.81 -3.64
CA TYR A 43 -7.83 -0.99 -4.07
C TYR A 43 -7.40 -0.07 -5.21
N ARG A 44 -6.30 0.67 -5.01
CA ARG A 44 -5.77 1.60 -6.01
C ARG A 44 -5.45 0.89 -7.32
N HIS A 45 -4.74 -0.23 -7.29
CA HIS A 45 -4.41 -0.98 -8.50
C HIS A 45 -5.66 -1.37 -9.30
N PHE A 46 -6.67 -1.92 -8.64
CA PHE A 46 -7.89 -2.33 -9.32
C PHE A 46 -8.75 -1.15 -9.79
N TYR A 47 -8.78 -0.07 -9.01
CA TYR A 47 -9.57 1.14 -9.27
C TYR A 47 -8.97 1.98 -10.41
N THR A 48 -7.68 2.28 -10.37
CA THR A 48 -7.02 3.18 -11.34
C THR A 48 -6.37 2.46 -12.52
N LYS A 49 -6.26 1.12 -12.45
CA LYS A 49 -5.46 0.30 -13.38
C LYS A 49 -3.99 0.74 -13.48
N GLU A 50 -3.48 1.42 -12.46
CA GLU A 50 -2.07 1.79 -12.38
C GLU A 50 -1.21 0.56 -12.11
N GLU A 51 -0.08 0.46 -12.80
CA GLU A 51 0.95 -0.52 -12.52
C GLU A 51 1.43 -0.42 -11.06
N SER A 52 1.54 -1.56 -10.39
CA SER A 52 1.95 -1.63 -8.99
C SER A 52 3.31 -0.96 -8.73
N CYS A 53 4.24 -0.99 -9.68
CA CYS A 53 5.53 -0.30 -9.58
C CYS A 53 5.39 1.24 -9.56
N LYS A 54 4.43 1.79 -10.32
CA LYS A 54 4.13 3.23 -10.34
C LYS A 54 3.45 3.66 -9.05
N ILE A 55 2.58 2.83 -8.49
CA ILE A 55 1.94 3.08 -7.20
C ILE A 55 3.01 3.13 -6.11
N TYR A 56 3.91 2.14 -6.08
CA TYR A 56 4.99 2.09 -5.09
C TYR A 56 5.92 3.29 -5.15
N LYS A 57 6.27 3.76 -6.36
CA LYS A 57 7.07 4.96 -6.54
C LYS A 57 6.39 6.23 -6.01
N GLN A 58 5.07 6.31 -6.09
CA GLN A 58 4.30 7.47 -5.64
C GLN A 58 4.11 7.47 -4.11
N ALA A 59 3.84 6.31 -3.53
CA ALA A 59 3.56 6.16 -2.11
C ALA A 59 4.27 4.92 -1.54
N PRO A 60 5.59 4.96 -1.33
CA PRO A 60 6.34 3.84 -0.76
C PRO A 60 5.86 3.52 0.66
N PHE A 61 6.27 2.37 1.19
CA PHE A 61 5.86 1.88 2.51
C PHE A 61 6.02 2.93 3.61
N GLU A 62 7.15 3.64 3.64
CA GLU A 62 7.45 4.68 4.61
C GLU A 62 6.49 5.87 4.49
N THR A 63 6.10 6.22 3.27
CA THR A 63 5.11 7.28 3.05
C THR A 63 3.74 6.84 3.55
N MET A 64 3.31 5.62 3.23
CA MET A 64 2.01 5.15 3.69
C MET A 64 1.96 4.95 5.21
N SER A 65 3.03 4.47 5.84
CA SER A 65 3.07 4.24 7.28
C SER A 65 3.02 5.54 8.08
N VAL A 66 3.74 6.57 7.64
CA VAL A 66 3.68 7.91 8.27
C VAL A 66 2.28 8.53 8.13
N ASN A 67 1.61 8.33 7.00
CA ASN A 67 0.29 8.92 6.75
C ASN A 67 -0.88 8.06 7.26
N TYR A 68 -0.63 6.85 7.76
CA TYR A 68 -1.67 5.95 8.28
C TYR A 68 -2.61 6.67 9.25
N PHE A 69 -2.06 7.35 10.27
CA PHE A 69 -2.88 7.98 11.31
C PHE A 69 -3.86 9.03 10.79
N ILE A 70 -3.53 9.71 9.68
CA ILE A 70 -4.37 10.75 9.09
C ILE A 70 -5.38 10.12 8.12
N PHE A 71 -4.97 9.12 7.35
CA PHE A 71 -5.75 8.61 6.21
C PHE A 71 -6.57 7.36 6.49
N HIS A 72 -6.27 6.59 7.54
CA HIS A 72 -6.99 5.32 7.80
C HIS A 72 -8.45 5.50 8.21
N THR A 73 -8.87 6.71 8.56
CA THR A 73 -10.26 7.08 8.87
C THR A 73 -10.99 7.74 7.69
N LEU A 74 -10.28 8.04 6.60
CA LEU A 74 -10.85 8.63 5.39
C LEU A 74 -11.41 7.55 4.47
N ASP A 75 -12.22 7.98 3.51
CA ASP A 75 -12.55 7.14 2.36
C ASP A 75 -11.26 6.77 1.60
N VAL A 76 -11.20 5.55 1.09
CA VAL A 76 -10.01 5.02 0.41
C VAL A 76 -9.67 5.81 -0.85
N GLU A 77 -10.66 6.33 -1.57
CA GLU A 77 -10.44 7.14 -2.77
C GLU A 77 -9.80 8.48 -2.40
N MET A 78 -10.28 9.11 -1.32
CA MET A 78 -9.70 10.35 -0.78
C MET A 78 -8.25 10.13 -0.32
N ALA A 79 -7.99 9.06 0.44
CA ALA A 79 -6.63 8.72 0.86
C ALA A 79 -5.69 8.50 -0.33
N ILE A 80 -6.15 7.88 -1.42
CA ILE A 80 -5.37 7.69 -2.65
C ILE A 80 -5.04 9.02 -3.31
N ASP A 81 -6.01 9.93 -3.41
CA ASP A 81 -5.81 11.22 -4.04
C ASP A 81 -4.89 12.13 -3.24
N ASP A 82 -5.00 12.12 -1.90
CA ASP A 82 -4.08 12.81 -1.01
C ASP A 82 -2.65 12.25 -1.10
N LEU A 83 -2.48 10.92 -1.18
CA LEU A 83 -1.17 10.30 -1.40
C LEU A 83 -0.55 10.71 -2.75
N LYS A 84 -1.36 10.83 -3.80
CA LYS A 84 -0.91 11.35 -5.10
C LYS A 84 -0.52 12.82 -5.00
N GLU A 85 -1.26 13.62 -4.24
CA GLU A 85 -0.96 15.03 -4.03
C GLU A 85 0.35 15.23 -3.27
N ILE A 86 0.59 14.47 -2.20
CA ILE A 86 1.87 14.45 -1.47
C ILE A 86 3.03 14.14 -2.43
N TYR A 87 2.84 13.19 -3.35
CA TYR A 87 3.86 12.87 -4.35
C TYR A 87 4.10 14.02 -5.33
N ARG A 88 3.03 14.70 -5.79
CA ARG A 88 3.12 15.85 -6.69
C ARG A 88 3.84 17.04 -6.05
N GLN A 89 3.60 17.32 -4.78
CA GLN A 89 4.24 18.43 -4.06
C GLN A 89 5.74 18.22 -3.82
N LYS A 90 6.18 16.97 -3.78
CA LYS A 90 7.61 16.61 -3.64
C LYS A 90 8.38 16.63 -4.96
N LYS A 91 7.70 16.86 -6.09
CA LYS A 91 8.27 16.91 -7.43
C LYS A 91 8.56 18.36 -7.83
#